data_AF-E0S5N9-F1
#
_entry.id   AF-E0S5N9-F1
#
_cell.length_a   1.000
_cell.length_b   1.000
_cell.length_c   1.000
_cell.angle_alpha   90.00
_cell.angle_beta   90.00
_cell.angle_gamma   90.00
#
_symmetry.space_group_name_H-M   'P 1'
#
loop_
_entity.id
_entity.type
_entity.pdbx_description
1 polymer ?
#
loop_
_entity_poly.entity_id
_entity_poly.type
_entity_poly.pdbx_seq_one_letter_code
_entity_poly.pdbx_strand_id
1 'polypeptide(L)'
;MPRSDTKKSKRRKNRNRLKTKRAQEFGPKGIDQVKEQIEGQKEIDYDPELPGHGRFYCYECDRHFISEKVLIEHRRSGTHKKRVRDMREIPHSQKDAEWAVGLI
;
A
#
# COMPACT_ATOMS: atom_id res chain seq x y z
N MET A 1 -7.44 -5.46 38.94
CA MET A 1 -7.32 -6.72 38.16
C MET A 1 -7.70 -6.44 36.70
N PRO A 2 -6.86 -6.71 35.69
CA PRO A 2 -7.25 -6.54 34.29
C PRO A 2 -8.36 -7.53 33.94
N ARG A 3 -9.47 -7.04 33.39
CA ARG A 3 -10.64 -7.86 33.01
C ARG A 3 -10.22 -8.85 31.92
N SER A 4 -10.43 -10.14 32.17
CA SER A 4 -10.17 -11.20 31.19
C SER A 4 -11.03 -11.02 29.94
N ASP A 5 -10.42 -11.09 28.76
CA ASP A 5 -11.13 -10.94 27.48
C ASP A 5 -12.26 -11.97 27.32
N THR A 6 -13.47 -11.46 27.05
CA THR A 6 -14.62 -12.29 26.72
C THR A 6 -14.38 -13.09 25.42
N LYS A 7 -15.04 -14.25 25.25
CA LYS A 7 -14.96 -15.05 24.01
C LYS A 7 -15.26 -14.22 22.75
N LYS A 8 -16.19 -13.25 22.86
CA LYS A 8 -16.54 -12.30 21.78
C LYS A 8 -15.40 -11.33 21.46
N SER A 9 -14.67 -10.83 22.47
CA SER A 9 -13.45 -10.02 22.29
C SER A 9 -12.38 -10.81 21.54
N LYS A 10 -12.09 -12.04 21.98
CA LYS A 10 -11.08 -12.91 21.34
C LYS A 10 -11.38 -13.19 19.86
N ARG A 11 -12.65 -13.47 19.53
CA ARG A 11 -13.08 -13.73 18.14
C ARG A 11 -12.92 -12.48 17.24
N ARG A 12 -13.19 -11.28 17.77
CA ARG A 12 -12.94 -10.01 17.06
C ARG A 12 -11.44 -9.76 16.83
N LYS A 13 -10.61 -9.99 17.84
CA LYS A 13 -9.14 -9.87 17.73
C LYS A 13 -8.58 -10.79 16.64
N ASN A 14 -9.00 -12.07 16.62
CA ASN A 14 -8.58 -13.00 15.56
C ASN A 14 -9.02 -12.57 14.17
N ARG A 15 -10.27 -12.08 14.01
CA ARG A 15 -10.75 -11.55 12.73
C ARG A 15 -9.93 -10.36 12.27
N ASN A 16 -9.62 -9.42 13.16
CA ASN A 16 -8.82 -8.25 12.81
C ASN A 16 -7.39 -8.66 12.43
N ARG A 17 -6.76 -9.55 13.21
CA ARG A 17 -5.43 -10.09 12.89
C ARG A 17 -5.37 -10.74 11.51
N LEU A 18 -6.39 -11.52 11.15
CA LEU A 18 -6.47 -12.13 9.82
C LEU A 18 -6.62 -11.07 8.72
N LYS A 19 -7.43 -10.03 8.95
CA LYS A 19 -7.55 -8.89 8.02
C LYS A 19 -6.23 -8.17 7.81
N THR A 20 -5.49 -7.90 8.88
CA THR A 20 -4.18 -7.22 8.78
C THR A 20 -3.18 -8.08 8.02
N LYS A 21 -3.09 -9.38 8.32
CA LYS A 21 -2.22 -10.32 7.60
C LYS A 21 -2.54 -10.37 6.11
N ARG A 22 -3.82 -10.52 5.76
CA ARG A 22 -4.25 -10.54 4.36
C ARG A 22 -3.94 -9.22 3.64
N ALA A 23 -4.07 -8.09 4.32
CA ALA A 23 -3.69 -6.79 3.77
C ALA A 23 -2.17 -6.61 3.63
N GLN A 24 -1.35 -7.26 4.47
CA GLN A 24 0.10 -7.25 4.29
C GLN A 24 0.55 -8.13 3.12
N GLU A 25 -0.10 -9.27 2.91
CA GLU A 25 0.32 -10.25 1.90
C GLU A 25 -0.23 -9.93 0.51
N PHE A 26 -1.49 -9.50 0.41
CA PHE A 26 -2.19 -9.23 -0.86
C PHE A 26 -2.57 -7.76 -1.02
N GLY A 27 -2.33 -6.94 -0.01
CA GLY A 27 -2.56 -5.51 -0.13
C GLY A 27 -1.47 -4.86 -0.96
N PRO A 28 -1.68 -3.59 -1.33
CA PRO A 28 -0.69 -2.88 -2.10
C PRO A 28 0.56 -2.59 -1.25
N LYS A 29 1.71 -2.45 -1.92
CA LYS A 29 2.97 -2.06 -1.28
C LYS A 29 2.82 -0.79 -0.43
N GLY A 30 3.63 -0.70 0.62
CA GLY A 30 3.72 0.46 1.50
C GLY A 30 4.14 1.73 0.74
N ILE A 31 3.82 2.90 1.31
CA ILE A 31 4.09 4.21 0.69
C ILE A 31 5.60 4.40 0.50
N ASP A 32 6.39 4.00 1.50
CA ASP A 32 7.85 4.12 1.50
C ASP A 32 8.49 3.30 0.38
N GLN A 33 8.09 2.03 0.28
CA GLN A 33 8.59 1.10 -0.73
C GLN A 33 8.27 1.56 -2.16
N VAL A 34 7.11 2.21 -2.36
CA VAL A 34 6.72 2.74 -3.67
C VAL A 34 7.54 4.00 -4.01
N LYS A 35 7.84 4.87 -3.04
CA LYS A 35 8.73 6.02 -3.26
C LYS A 35 10.12 5.57 -3.71
N GLU A 36 10.70 4.59 -3.02
CA GLU A 36 11.98 3.99 -3.43
C GLU A 36 11.93 3.40 -4.84
N GLN A 37 10.81 2.75 -5.20
CA GLN A 37 10.63 2.15 -6.52
C GLN A 37 10.49 3.20 -7.63
N ILE A 38 9.92 4.37 -7.33
CA ILE A 38 9.82 5.51 -8.27
C ILE A 38 11.20 6.17 -8.45
N GLU A 39 11.95 6.39 -7.36
CA GLU A 39 13.29 6.99 -7.41
C GLU A 39 14.30 6.09 -8.11
N GLY A 40 14.19 4.76 -7.92
CA GLY A 40 15.07 3.77 -8.56
C GLY A 40 14.78 3.51 -10.04
N GLN A 41 13.83 4.22 -10.65
CA GLN A 41 13.47 4.18 -12.08
C GLN A 41 13.60 2.77 -12.71
N LYS A 42 12.83 1.82 -12.19
CA LYS A 42 12.76 0.48 -12.80
C LYS A 42 12.00 0.55 -14.11
N GLU A 43 12.72 0.36 -15.20
CA GLU A 43 12.13 0.12 -16.51
C GLU A 43 11.29 -1.16 -16.45
N ILE A 44 10.06 -1.09 -16.95
CA ILE A 44 9.13 -2.22 -16.94
C ILE A 44 9.39 -3.00 -18.22
N ASP A 45 9.95 -4.20 -18.07
CA ASP A 45 10.21 -5.10 -19.19
C ASP A 45 8.90 -5.69 -19.73
N TYR A 46 8.92 -6.09 -21.01
CA TYR A 46 7.76 -6.70 -21.66
C TYR A 46 7.59 -8.13 -21.15
N ASP A 47 6.56 -8.34 -20.34
CA ASP A 47 6.26 -9.65 -19.78
C ASP A 47 4.93 -10.18 -20.33
N PRO A 48 4.92 -11.29 -21.10
CA PRO A 48 3.71 -11.82 -21.72
C PRO A 48 2.73 -12.47 -20.74
N GLU A 49 3.13 -12.80 -19.50
CA GLU A 49 2.24 -13.37 -18.48
C GLU A 49 1.47 -12.26 -17.73
N LEU A 50 1.94 -11.01 -17.80
CA LEU A 50 1.32 -9.89 -17.11
C LEU A 50 0.21 -9.22 -17.92
N PRO A 51 -0.84 -8.68 -17.26
CA PRO A 51 -1.91 -7.94 -17.93
C PRO A 51 -1.36 -6.78 -18.75
N GLY A 52 -1.79 -6.66 -20.01
CA GLY A 52 -1.30 -5.61 -20.91
C GLY A 52 0.19 -5.75 -21.27
N HIS A 53 0.74 -6.95 -21.11
CA HIS A 53 2.14 -7.29 -21.33
C HIS A 53 3.14 -6.46 -20.52
N GLY A 54 2.76 -6.08 -19.29
CA GLY A 54 3.57 -5.22 -18.42
C GLY A 54 3.59 -3.74 -18.81
N ARG A 55 3.10 -3.37 -20.01
CA ARG A 55 3.26 -2.01 -20.56
C ARG A 55 2.42 -0.94 -19.86
N PHE A 56 1.25 -1.30 -19.35
CA PHE A 56 0.32 -0.35 -18.72
C PHE A 56 0.32 -0.48 -17.21
N TYR A 57 1.35 0.06 -16.57
CA TYR A 57 1.56 -0.05 -15.13
C TYR A 57 1.37 1.29 -14.40
N CYS A 58 0.81 1.23 -13.20
CA CYS A 58 0.74 2.37 -12.28
C CYS A 58 1.67 2.14 -11.08
N TYR A 59 2.76 2.90 -11.01
CA TYR A 59 3.74 2.84 -9.93
C TYR A 59 3.12 3.11 -8.55
N GLU A 60 2.25 4.11 -8.47
CA GLU A 60 1.67 4.54 -7.21
C GLU A 60 0.80 3.46 -6.57
N CYS A 61 0.04 2.72 -7.39
CA CYS A 61 -0.90 1.71 -6.93
C CYS A 61 -0.37 0.28 -7.02
N ASP A 62 0.80 0.06 -7.61
CA ASP A 62 1.42 -1.25 -7.86
C ASP A 62 0.48 -2.21 -8.62
N ARG A 63 -0.10 -1.72 -9.72
CA ARG A 63 -1.10 -2.46 -10.51
C ARG A 63 -0.84 -2.39 -12.00
N HIS A 64 -1.00 -3.53 -12.67
CA HIS A 64 -0.97 -3.69 -14.12
C HIS A 64 -2.38 -3.63 -14.71
N PHE A 65 -2.51 -2.98 -15.85
CA PHE A 65 -3.76 -2.82 -16.59
C PHE A 65 -3.64 -3.41 -17.99
N ILE A 66 -4.78 -3.75 -18.58
CA ILE A 66 -4.83 -4.42 -19.89
C ILE A 66 -4.65 -3.41 -21.04
N SER A 67 -5.09 -2.16 -20.85
CA SER A 67 -5.14 -1.13 -21.89
C SER A 67 -4.81 0.25 -21.32
N GLU A 68 -4.26 1.12 -22.17
CA GLU A 68 -4.01 2.53 -21.86
C GLU A 68 -5.27 3.29 -21.41
N LYS A 69 -6.43 3.01 -22.04
CA LYS A 69 -7.69 3.68 -21.68
C LYS A 69 -8.07 3.43 -20.21
N VAL A 70 -7.88 2.19 -19.77
CA VAL A 70 -8.16 1.77 -18.39
C VAL A 70 -7.15 2.40 -17.41
N LEU A 71 -5.88 2.53 -17.82
CA LEU A 71 -4.87 3.23 -17.02
C LEU A 71 -5.22 4.71 -16.83
N ILE A 72 -5.69 5.38 -17.87
CA ILE A 72 -6.12 6.79 -17.80
C ILE A 72 -7.34 6.95 -16.89
N GLU A 73 -8.32 6.05 -17.01
CA GLU A 73 -9.50 6.04 -16.14
C GLU A 73 -9.10 5.78 -14.67
N HIS A 74 -8.19 4.84 -14.44
CA HIS A 74 -7.63 4.57 -13.12
C HIS A 74 -6.98 5.82 -12.51
N ARG A 75 -6.18 6.57 -13.29
CA ARG A 75 -5.57 7.83 -12.81
C ARG A 75 -6.60 8.89 -12.43
N ARG A 76 -7.78 8.88 -13.07
CA ARG A 76 -8.88 9.81 -12.74
C ARG A 76 -9.68 9.40 -11.50
N SER A 77 -9.61 8.13 -11.11
CA SER A 77 -10.35 7.57 -9.98
C SER A 77 -9.98 8.22 -8.64
N GLY A 78 -10.96 8.31 -7.72
CA GLY A 78 -10.75 8.90 -6.40
C GLY A 78 -9.76 8.11 -5.53
N THR A 79 -9.69 6.78 -5.71
CA THR A 79 -8.74 5.92 -5.00
C THR A 79 -7.30 6.25 -5.35
N HIS A 80 -7.03 6.50 -6.63
CA HIS A 80 -5.69 6.87 -7.10
C HIS A 80 -5.32 8.26 -6.58
N LYS A 81 -6.21 9.25 -6.76
CA LYS A 81 -5.99 10.62 -6.25
C LYS A 81 -5.73 10.68 -4.75
N LYS A 82 -6.42 9.85 -3.96
CA LYS A 82 -6.17 9.74 -2.53
C LYS A 82 -4.76 9.24 -2.26
N ARG A 83 -4.32 8.21 -2.97
CA ARG A 83 -2.98 7.65 -2.82
C ARG A 83 -1.88 8.60 -3.25
N VAL A 84 -2.08 9.36 -4.33
CA VAL A 84 -1.16 10.45 -4.72
C VAL A 84 -1.02 11.47 -3.59
N ARG A 85 -2.14 11.82 -2.93
CA ARG A 85 -2.13 12.75 -1.80
C ARG A 85 -1.35 12.19 -0.62
N ASP A 86 -1.63 10.95 -0.23
CA ASP A 86 -0.93 10.25 0.85
C ASP A 86 0.59 10.15 0.57
N MET A 87 0.99 9.98 -0.70
CA MET A 87 2.41 9.97 -1.11
C MET A 87 3.09 11.33 -1.01
N ARG A 88 2.36 12.45 -1.16
CA ARG A 88 2.94 13.79 -1.03
C ARG A 88 3.29 14.13 0.41
N GLU A 89 2.62 13.50 1.37
CA GLU A 89 2.90 13.68 2.78
C GLU A 89 4.24 13.01 3.15
N ILE A 90 4.94 13.60 4.13
CA ILE A 90 6.19 13.07 4.64
C ILE A 90 5.84 11.77 5.36
N PRO A 91 6.44 10.63 4.97
CA PRO A 91 6.12 9.37 5.61
C PRO A 91 6.61 9.38 7.05
N HIS A 92 5.85 8.76 7.93
CA HIS A 92 6.21 8.68 9.34
C HIS A 92 7.49 7.86 9.51
N SER A 93 8.53 8.47 10.06
CA SER A 93 9.81 7.79 10.29
C SER A 93 9.93 7.29 11.73
N GLN A 94 10.82 6.32 11.96
CA GLN A 94 11.13 5.85 13.31
C GLN A 94 11.61 6.99 14.23
N LYS A 95 12.33 7.98 13.68
CA LYS A 95 12.79 9.17 14.42
C LYS A 95 11.62 10.01 14.91
N ASP A 96 10.57 10.17 14.10
CA ASP A 96 9.35 10.87 14.52
C ASP A 96 8.67 10.17 15.69
N ALA A 97 8.69 8.83 15.71
CA ALA A 97 8.14 8.04 16.81
C ALA A 97 8.97 8.17 18.09
N GLU A 98 10.30 8.13 17.98
CA GLU A 98 11.24 8.32 19.09
C GLU A 98 11.06 9.71 19.71
N TRP A 99 10.98 10.75 18.87
CA TRP A 99 10.75 12.12 19.30
C TRP A 99 9.40 12.29 20.02
N ALA A 100 8.35 11.64 19.52
CA ALA A 100 7.02 11.68 20.15
C ALA A 100 6.96 10.99 21.52
N VAL A 101 7.82 9.99 21.75
CA VAL A 101 7.93 9.28 23.04
C VAL A 101 8.95 9.97 23.97
N GLY A 102 9.66 11.00 23.49
CA GLY A 102 10.70 11.71 24.24
C GLY A 102 12.02 10.94 24.33
N LEU A 103 12.23 9.98 23.42
CA LEU A 103 13.51 9.31 23.23
C LEU A 103 14.32 10.11 22.21
N ILE A 104 15.37 10.76 22.70
CA ILE A 104 16.48 11.33 21.93
C ILE A 104 17.73 10.53 22.30
#